data_AF-A0A5S4EKQ1-F1
#
_entry.id   AF-A0A5S4EKQ1-F1
#
_cell.length_a   1.000
_cell.length_b   1.000
_cell.length_c   1.000
_cell.angle_alpha   90.00
_cell.angle_beta   90.00
_cell.angle_gamma   90.00
#
_symmetry.space_group_name_H-M   'P 1'
#
loop_
_entity.id
_entity.type
_entity.pdbx_description
1 polymer ?
#
loop_
_entity_poly.entity_id
_entity_poly.type
_entity_poly.pdbx_seq_one_letter_code
_entity_poly.pdbx_strand_id
1 'polypeptide(L)'
;MIAPCRGSPGRPPTVKNREALKGVLHVPRTGTPWRDLPNAYGPWHTISMRWQRWIERALWGEILKLLQRLKGVDLTLVFLDSPVVRAHQHAAMDKAYDSNAIRAKPDAKGITPVIPPRSNRLEIIVYDPERYQQSNKVERLFNQLKQFRRVATRYEKLKAHFLAFVTVALIVIMLR
;
A
#
# COMPACT_ATOMS: atom_id res chain seq x y z
N MET A 1 -22.69 -30.99 -26.07
CA MET A 1 -21.96 -30.16 -25.09
C MET A 1 -22.57 -30.40 -23.71
N ILE A 2 -21.85 -31.08 -22.81
CA ILE A 2 -22.32 -31.33 -21.43
C ILE A 2 -21.90 -30.13 -20.58
N ALA A 3 -22.87 -29.47 -19.92
CA ALA A 3 -22.58 -28.39 -18.98
C ALA A 3 -21.82 -28.94 -17.77
N PRO A 4 -20.79 -28.25 -17.23
CA PRO A 4 -20.10 -28.73 -16.04
C PRO A 4 -21.08 -28.80 -14.87
N CYS A 5 -21.16 -29.97 -14.23
CA CYS A 5 -21.95 -30.18 -13.02
C CYS A 5 -21.48 -29.17 -11.96
N ARG A 6 -22.31 -28.17 -11.64
CA ARG A 6 -22.04 -27.27 -10.52
C ARG A 6 -22.11 -28.11 -9.26
N GLY A 7 -20.95 -28.37 -8.63
CA GLY A 7 -20.90 -29.10 -7.37
C GLY A 7 -21.85 -28.47 -6.34
N SER A 8 -22.46 -29.32 -5.51
CA SER A 8 -23.42 -28.89 -4.49
C SER A 8 -22.84 -27.75 -3.65
N PRO A 9 -23.60 -26.67 -3.39
CA PRO A 9 -23.11 -25.60 -2.53
C PRO A 9 -22.70 -26.20 -1.19
N GLY A 10 -21.44 -26.03 -0.82
CA GLY A 10 -20.92 -26.49 0.47
C GLY A 10 -21.65 -25.84 1.64
N ARG A 11 -21.34 -26.28 2.86
CA ARG A 11 -21.95 -25.77 4.10
C ARG A 11 -21.97 -24.22 4.09
N PRO A 12 -23.14 -23.59 4.33
CA PRO A 12 -23.26 -22.14 4.28
C PRO A 12 -22.30 -21.49 5.29
N PRO A 13 -21.76 -20.31 4.95
CA PRO A 13 -20.80 -19.61 5.80
C PRO A 13 -21.44 -19.24 7.14
N THR A 14 -20.87 -19.76 8.24
CA THR A 14 -21.36 -19.49 9.61
C THR A 14 -21.23 -18.02 10.01
N VAL A 15 -20.24 -17.31 9.47
CA VAL A 15 -19.99 -15.88 9.77
C VAL A 15 -20.51 -15.02 8.62
N LYS A 16 -21.26 -13.94 8.92
CA LYS A 16 -21.71 -12.94 7.94
C LYS A 16 -20.52 -12.17 7.34
N ASN A 17 -20.61 -11.73 6.08
CA ASN A 17 -19.51 -11.02 5.41
C ASN A 17 -19.09 -9.73 6.14
N ARG A 18 -20.03 -9.01 6.73
CA ARG A 18 -19.74 -7.79 7.50
C ARG A 18 -18.86 -8.06 8.72
N GLU A 19 -19.13 -9.12 9.47
CA GLU A 19 -18.35 -9.47 10.66
C GLU A 19 -16.96 -10.00 10.27
N ALA A 20 -16.90 -10.82 9.21
CA ALA A 20 -15.61 -11.24 8.65
C ALA A 20 -14.77 -10.05 8.17
N LEU A 21 -15.39 -9.06 7.52
CA LEU A 21 -14.73 -7.83 7.10
C LEU A 21 -14.15 -7.06 8.29
N LYS A 22 -14.92 -6.88 9.37
CA LYS A 22 -14.42 -6.22 10.59
C LYS A 22 -13.21 -6.95 11.17
N GLY A 23 -13.25 -8.27 11.25
CA GLY A 23 -12.11 -9.08 11.72
C GLY A 23 -10.89 -8.93 10.81
N VAL A 24 -11.09 -8.93 9.49
CA VAL A 24 -10.02 -8.69 8.51
C VAL A 24 -9.41 -7.29 8.67
N LEU A 25 -10.21 -6.26 8.92
CA LEU A 25 -9.73 -4.88 9.09
C LEU A 25 -9.02 -4.66 10.45
N HIS A 26 -9.36 -5.45 11.46
CA HIS A 26 -8.67 -5.42 12.76
C HIS A 26 -7.20 -5.80 12.61
N VAL A 27 -6.92 -6.90 11.91
CA VAL A 27 -5.57 -7.49 11.76
C VAL A 27 -4.50 -6.52 11.25
N PRO A 28 -4.67 -5.78 10.13
CA PRO A 28 -3.65 -4.86 9.66
C PRO A 28 -3.51 -3.63 10.57
N ARG A 29 -4.59 -3.23 11.24
CA ARG A 29 -4.59 -2.07 12.15
C ARG A 29 -3.80 -2.35 13.43
N THR A 30 -4.05 -3.49 14.07
CA THR A 30 -3.43 -3.84 15.36
C THR A 30 -2.13 -4.63 15.22
N GLY A 31 -1.94 -5.34 14.10
CA GLY A 31 -0.83 -6.28 13.93
C GLY A 31 -1.07 -7.63 14.60
N THR A 32 -2.24 -7.86 15.20
CA THR A 32 -2.57 -9.11 15.91
C THR A 32 -2.39 -10.32 14.98
N PRO A 33 -1.71 -11.40 15.43
CA PRO A 33 -1.70 -12.69 14.73
C PRO A 33 -3.12 -13.18 14.47
N TRP A 34 -3.36 -13.85 13.35
CA TRP A 34 -4.69 -14.39 13.05
C TRP A 34 -5.24 -15.25 14.20
N ARG A 35 -4.40 -16.08 14.83
CA ARG A 35 -4.77 -16.95 15.95
C ARG A 35 -5.25 -16.21 17.20
N ASP A 36 -4.82 -14.97 17.38
CA ASP A 36 -5.13 -14.15 18.55
C ASP A 36 -6.24 -13.13 18.25
N LEU A 37 -6.92 -13.27 17.10
CA LEU A 37 -8.02 -12.40 16.73
C LEU A 37 -9.15 -12.51 17.77
N PRO A 38 -9.69 -11.38 18.28
CA PRO A 38 -10.74 -11.42 19.29
C PRO A 38 -11.97 -12.22 18.81
N ASN A 39 -12.48 -13.08 19.69
CA ASN A 39 -13.64 -13.95 19.41
C ASN A 39 -14.91 -13.15 19.04
N ALA A 40 -14.98 -11.86 19.37
CA ALA A 40 -16.07 -10.97 18.98
C ALA A 40 -16.29 -10.87 17.46
N TYR A 41 -15.26 -11.14 16.63
CA TYR A 41 -15.39 -11.15 15.17
C TYR A 41 -15.82 -12.52 14.62
N GLY A 42 -15.75 -13.57 15.44
CA GLY A 42 -15.98 -14.96 15.07
C GLY A 42 -14.68 -15.80 15.06
N PRO A 43 -14.78 -17.10 14.72
CA PRO A 43 -13.63 -18.00 14.75
C PRO A 43 -12.52 -17.55 13.80
N TRP A 44 -11.29 -17.42 14.32
CA TRP A 44 -10.17 -16.89 13.55
C TRP A 44 -9.92 -17.63 12.23
N HIS A 45 -10.04 -18.96 12.23
CA HIS A 45 -9.80 -19.79 11.07
C HIS A 45 -10.84 -19.51 9.96
N THR A 46 -12.10 -19.25 10.34
CA THR A 46 -13.14 -18.88 9.37
C THR A 46 -12.84 -17.54 8.70
N ILE A 47 -12.29 -16.58 9.47
CA ILE A 47 -11.98 -15.24 8.97
C ILE A 47 -10.71 -15.27 8.10
N SER A 48 -9.67 -15.98 8.52
CA SER A 48 -8.43 -16.15 7.74
C SER A 48 -8.68 -16.88 6.42
N MET A 49 -9.50 -17.93 6.43
CA MET A 49 -9.89 -18.64 5.19
C MET A 49 -10.72 -17.73 4.28
N ARG A 50 -11.55 -16.86 4.85
CA ARG A 50 -12.31 -15.90 4.04
C ARG A 50 -11.41 -14.84 3.41
N TRP A 51 -10.47 -14.31 4.18
CA TRP A 51 -9.41 -13.44 3.69
C TRP A 51 -8.67 -14.06 2.50
N GLN A 52 -8.23 -15.31 2.64
CA GLN A 52 -7.55 -16.04 1.58
C GLN A 52 -8.43 -16.16 0.32
N ARG A 53 -9.70 -16.56 0.45
CA ARG A 53 -10.62 -16.63 -0.69
C ARG A 53 -10.84 -15.28 -1.37
N TRP A 54 -10.83 -14.17 -0.63
CA TRP A 54 -10.94 -12.83 -1.21
C TRP A 54 -9.68 -12.40 -1.95
N ILE A 55 -8.49 -12.82 -1.48
CA ILE A 55 -7.23 -12.66 -2.21
C ILE A 55 -7.27 -13.47 -3.51
N GLU A 56 -7.66 -14.74 -3.46
CA GLU A 56 -7.73 -15.64 -4.62
C GLU A 56 -8.69 -15.11 -5.69
N ARG A 57 -9.73 -14.37 -5.28
CA ARG A 57 -10.69 -13.70 -6.19
C ARG A 57 -10.24 -12.30 -6.63
N ALA A 58 -9.07 -11.84 -6.23
CA ALA A 58 -8.55 -10.49 -6.48
C ALA A 58 -9.50 -9.35 -6.05
N LEU A 59 -10.40 -9.61 -5.09
CA LEU A 59 -11.49 -8.70 -4.69
C LEU A 59 -10.97 -7.31 -4.31
N TRP A 60 -9.89 -7.27 -3.53
CA TRP A 60 -9.30 -6.03 -3.04
C TRP A 60 -8.71 -5.17 -4.16
N GLY A 61 -8.10 -5.80 -5.16
CA GLY A 61 -7.57 -5.09 -6.33
C GLY A 61 -8.69 -4.42 -7.13
N GLU A 62 -9.80 -5.13 -7.34
CA GLU A 62 -10.96 -4.58 -8.04
C GLU A 62 -11.63 -3.44 -7.27
N ILE A 63 -11.78 -3.57 -5.95
CA ILE A 63 -12.31 -2.49 -5.10
C ILE A 63 -11.41 -1.25 -5.18
N LEU A 64 -10.08 -1.42 -5.09
CA LEU A 64 -9.16 -0.29 -5.17
C LEU A 64 -9.21 0.39 -6.55
N LYS A 65 -9.30 -0.37 -7.65
CA LYS A 65 -9.46 0.20 -9.00
C LYS A 65 -10.74 1.02 -9.12
N LEU A 66 -11.86 0.51 -8.59
CA LEU A 66 -13.14 1.24 -8.60
C LEU A 66 -13.05 2.53 -7.79
N LEU A 67 -12.44 2.50 -6.61
CA LEU A 67 -12.26 3.70 -5.79
C LEU A 67 -11.34 4.75 -6.43
N GLN A 68 -10.26 4.32 -7.09
CA GLN A 68 -9.39 5.21 -7.86
C GLN A 68 -10.16 5.93 -8.97
N ARG A 69 -11.02 5.21 -9.70
CA ARG A 69 -11.89 5.80 -10.74
C ARG A 69 -12.89 6.79 -10.15
N LEU A 70 -13.55 6.43 -9.03
CA LEU A 70 -14.57 7.28 -8.40
C LEU A 70 -13.98 8.56 -7.79
N LYS A 71 -12.77 8.48 -7.21
CA LYS A 71 -12.10 9.64 -6.60
C LYS A 71 -11.18 10.42 -7.55
N GLY A 72 -10.98 9.93 -8.78
CA GLY A 72 -10.04 10.54 -9.72
C GLY A 72 -8.59 10.56 -9.23
N VAL A 73 -8.21 9.62 -8.35
CA VAL A 73 -6.86 9.54 -7.77
C VAL A 73 -6.11 8.41 -8.43
N ASP A 74 -4.96 8.74 -9.02
CA ASP A 74 -4.00 7.76 -9.53
C ASP A 74 -2.89 7.51 -8.49
N LEU A 75 -2.88 6.31 -7.91
CA LEU A 75 -1.85 5.90 -6.95
C LEU A 75 -0.55 5.45 -7.64
N THR A 76 -0.43 5.52 -8.97
CA THR A 76 0.82 5.24 -9.69
C THR A 76 1.98 6.08 -9.15
N LEU A 77 1.69 7.32 -8.72
CA LEU A 77 2.67 8.21 -8.07
C LEU A 77 3.16 7.69 -6.70
N VAL A 78 2.43 6.80 -6.03
CA VAL A 78 2.76 6.34 -4.67
C VAL A 78 3.78 5.22 -4.67
N PHE A 79 3.81 4.43 -5.74
CA PHE A 79 4.78 3.34 -5.90
C PHE A 79 6.20 3.86 -6.24
N LEU A 80 6.39 5.19 -6.35
CA LEU A 80 7.66 5.87 -6.62
C LEU A 80 8.81 5.52 -5.65
N ASP A 81 8.51 5.20 -4.38
CA ASP A 81 9.55 5.01 -3.33
C ASP A 81 9.72 3.55 -2.85
N SER A 82 9.04 2.59 -3.49
CA SER A 82 9.30 1.17 -3.22
C SER A 82 10.53 0.72 -4.02
N PRO A 83 11.54 0.05 -3.42
CA PRO A 83 12.69 -0.47 -4.16
C PRO A 83 12.31 -1.53 -5.22
N VAL A 84 11.02 -1.85 -5.35
CA VAL A 84 10.45 -2.85 -6.27
C VAL A 84 9.91 -2.23 -7.57
N VAL A 85 9.59 -0.93 -7.60
CA VAL A 85 8.96 -0.28 -8.78
C VAL A 85 9.84 0.86 -9.27
N ARG A 86 10.07 0.88 -10.59
CA ARG A 86 10.98 1.81 -11.27
C ARG A 86 10.52 3.26 -11.04
N ALA A 87 11.40 4.10 -10.50
CA ALA A 87 11.14 5.52 -10.33
C ALA A 87 10.88 6.22 -11.68
N HIS A 88 10.00 7.21 -11.67
CA HIS A 88 9.82 8.17 -12.77
C HIS A 88 11.14 8.93 -13.01
N GLN A 89 11.28 9.62 -14.14
CA GLN A 89 12.50 10.33 -14.62
C GLN A 89 13.07 11.40 -13.67
N HIS A 90 12.47 11.60 -12.48
CA HIS A 90 12.86 12.58 -11.49
C HIS A 90 12.81 11.97 -10.09
N ALA A 91 13.93 12.04 -9.37
CA ALA A 91 14.06 11.54 -8.02
C ALA A 91 14.01 12.70 -7.04
N ALA A 92 12.90 12.85 -6.32
CA ALA A 92 12.77 13.86 -5.29
C ALA A 92 13.27 13.31 -3.95
N MET A 93 14.18 14.03 -3.30
CA MET A 93 14.80 13.59 -2.04
C MET A 93 14.85 14.73 -1.02
N ASP A 94 14.95 14.37 0.25
CA ASP A 94 15.08 15.32 1.36
C ASP A 94 16.32 16.23 1.19
N LYS A 95 16.21 17.48 1.63
CA LYS A 95 17.28 18.48 1.76
C LYS A 95 18.50 17.94 2.52
N ALA A 96 18.33 16.97 3.42
CA ALA A 96 19.43 16.27 4.07
C ALA A 96 20.38 15.57 3.08
N TYR A 97 19.88 15.18 1.89
CA TYR A 97 20.66 14.52 0.83
C TYR A 97 21.36 15.48 -0.13
N ASP A 98 21.35 16.79 0.16
CA ASP A 98 22.03 17.82 -0.63
C ASP A 98 23.56 17.75 -0.52
N SER A 99 24.15 16.76 -1.17
CA SER A 99 25.59 16.64 -1.38
C SER A 99 25.88 16.40 -2.84
N ASN A 100 27.02 16.91 -3.33
CA ASN A 100 27.41 16.77 -4.74
C ASN A 100 27.53 15.29 -5.13
N ALA A 101 28.09 14.45 -4.24
CA ALA A 101 28.21 13.01 -4.46
C ALA A 101 26.85 12.30 -4.59
N ILE A 102 25.81 12.75 -3.86
CA ILE A 102 24.48 12.14 -3.95
C ILE A 102 23.74 12.66 -5.18
N ARG A 103 23.84 13.94 -5.51
CA ARG A 103 23.25 14.52 -6.73
C ARG A 103 23.84 13.93 -8.02
N ALA A 104 25.11 13.55 -8.02
CA ALA A 104 25.77 12.95 -9.17
C ALA A 104 25.26 11.52 -9.51
N LYS A 105 24.74 10.77 -8.53
CA LYS A 105 24.30 9.37 -8.77
C LYS A 105 23.02 9.29 -9.62
N PRO A 106 21.95 10.06 -9.37
CA PRO A 106 20.79 10.14 -10.26
C PRO A 106 21.16 10.74 -11.62
N ASP A 107 22.01 11.76 -11.61
CA ASP A 107 22.41 12.48 -12.83
C ASP A 107 23.15 11.57 -13.82
N ALA A 108 24.07 10.73 -13.33
CA ALA A 108 24.73 9.69 -14.12
C ALA A 108 23.77 8.63 -14.70
N LYS A 109 22.54 8.54 -14.18
CA LYS A 109 21.48 7.65 -14.68
C LYS A 109 20.44 8.39 -15.54
N GLY A 110 20.66 9.66 -15.85
CA GLY A 110 19.73 10.51 -16.59
C GLY A 110 18.46 10.87 -15.80
N ILE A 111 18.50 10.81 -14.48
CA ILE A 111 17.38 11.14 -13.59
C ILE A 111 17.67 12.50 -12.94
N THR A 112 16.83 13.49 -13.17
CA THR A 112 17.04 14.82 -12.56
C THR A 112 16.74 14.76 -11.06
N PRO A 113 17.70 15.09 -10.17
CA PRO A 113 17.47 15.09 -8.74
C PRO A 113 16.70 16.35 -8.30
N VAL A 114 15.50 16.18 -7.76
CA VAL A 114 14.69 17.26 -7.18
C VAL A 114 14.98 17.33 -5.68
N ILE A 115 16.11 17.94 -5.33
CA ILE A 115 16.59 18.09 -3.94
C ILE A 115 16.70 19.58 -3.62
N PRO A 116 16.05 20.10 -2.57
CA PRO A 116 16.24 21.48 -2.15
C PRO A 116 17.68 21.71 -1.66
N PRO A 117 18.33 22.83 -2.02
CA PRO A 117 19.65 23.16 -1.52
C PRO A 117 19.61 23.50 -0.02
N ARG A 118 20.67 23.14 0.71
CA ARG A 118 20.91 23.56 2.10
C ARG A 118 21.10 25.07 2.19
N SER A 119 20.67 25.66 3.30
CA SER A 119 20.75 27.11 3.51
C SER A 119 22.17 27.64 3.56
N ASN A 120 23.15 26.79 3.92
CA ASN A 120 24.56 27.11 3.98
C ASN A 120 25.34 26.72 2.71
N ARG A 121 24.64 26.35 1.63
CA ARG A 121 25.28 25.99 0.37
C ARG A 121 25.74 27.26 -0.36
N LEU A 122 27.00 27.29 -0.77
CA LEU A 122 27.59 28.42 -1.50
C LEU A 122 27.02 28.55 -2.92
N GLU A 123 26.81 27.41 -3.59
CA GLU A 123 26.22 27.35 -4.92
C GLU A 123 24.71 27.09 -4.84
N ILE A 124 23.89 28.06 -5.20
CA ILE A 124 22.43 27.88 -5.23
C ILE A 124 22.06 27.03 -6.45
N ILE A 125 21.66 25.78 -6.22
CA ILE A 125 21.09 24.93 -7.27
C ILE A 125 19.59 25.20 -7.38
N VAL A 126 19.14 25.52 -8.59
CA VAL A 126 17.72 25.64 -8.93
C VAL A 126 17.08 24.25 -8.89
N TYR A 127 15.94 24.13 -8.23
CA TYR A 127 15.13 22.91 -8.20
C TYR A 127 13.66 23.27 -8.45
N ASP A 128 12.88 22.30 -8.90
CA ASP A 128 11.44 22.45 -9.12
C ASP A 128 10.68 22.29 -7.78
N PRO A 129 10.11 23.37 -7.22
CA PRO A 129 9.42 23.31 -5.93
C PRO A 129 8.11 22.54 -6.01
N GLU A 130 7.42 22.55 -7.15
CA GLU A 130 6.15 21.83 -7.32
C GLU A 130 6.39 20.32 -7.30
N ARG A 131 7.44 19.85 -7.98
CA ARG A 131 7.85 18.45 -7.93
C ARG A 131 8.31 18.02 -6.55
N TYR A 132 9.02 18.88 -5.83
CA TYR A 132 9.38 18.60 -4.44
C TYR A 132 8.14 18.48 -3.54
N GLN A 133 7.13 19.34 -3.74
CA GLN A 133 5.86 19.25 -3.00
C GLN A 133 5.06 17.98 -3.30
N GLN A 134 5.24 17.36 -4.49
CA GLN A 134 4.61 16.09 -4.81
C GLN A 134 5.12 14.94 -3.91
N SER A 135 6.39 14.96 -3.49
CA SER A 135 6.94 14.00 -2.52
C SER A 135 6.26 14.06 -1.16
N ASN A 136 5.85 15.25 -0.71
CA ASN A 136 5.10 15.38 0.56
C ASN A 136 3.80 14.54 0.54
N LYS A 137 3.16 14.38 -0.63
CA LYS A 137 1.95 13.55 -0.76
C LYS A 137 2.29 12.07 -0.56
N VAL A 138 3.40 11.63 -1.13
CA VAL A 138 3.92 10.26 -0.99
C VAL A 138 4.31 9.97 0.45
N GLU A 139 5.09 10.86 1.08
CA GLU A 139 5.51 10.71 2.47
C GLU A 139 4.32 10.66 3.44
N ARG A 140 3.34 11.56 3.27
CA ARG A 140 2.11 11.54 4.09
C ARG A 140 1.38 10.21 3.94
N LEU A 141 1.30 9.67 2.73
CA LEU A 141 0.67 8.38 2.50
C LEU A 141 1.46 7.24 3.14
N PHE A 142 2.79 7.21 3.01
CA PHE A 142 3.62 6.22 3.71
C PHE A 142 3.48 6.34 5.23
N ASN A 143 3.37 7.55 5.77
CA ASN A 143 3.12 7.77 7.19
C ASN A 143 1.74 7.24 7.62
N GLN A 144 0.72 7.38 6.77
CA GLN A 144 -0.60 6.78 7.00
C GLN A 144 -0.54 5.24 6.90
N LEU A 145 0.19 4.68 5.93
CA LEU A 145 0.39 3.24 5.80
C LEU A 145 1.13 2.66 7.02
N LYS A 146 2.10 3.39 7.59
CA LYS A 146 2.79 2.99 8.83
C LYS A 146 1.86 2.90 10.05
N GLN A 147 0.70 3.55 10.03
CA GLN A 147 -0.32 3.38 11.08
C GLN A 147 -0.95 1.99 11.09
N PHE A 148 -0.79 1.22 10.02
CA PHE A 148 -1.20 -0.18 9.93
C PHE A 148 -0.02 -1.05 10.37
N ARG A 149 -0.01 -1.43 11.65
CA ARG A 149 1.13 -2.13 12.29
C ARG A 149 1.62 -3.34 11.50
N ARG A 150 0.71 -4.12 10.91
CA ARG A 150 1.07 -5.32 10.13
C ARG A 150 1.74 -5.01 8.79
N VAL A 151 1.37 -3.88 8.18
CA VAL A 151 1.99 -3.37 6.95
C VAL A 151 3.37 -2.82 7.27
N ALA A 152 3.49 -2.02 8.33
CA ALA A 152 4.74 -1.41 8.75
C ALA A 152 5.83 -2.44 9.07
N THR A 153 5.49 -3.53 9.76
CA THR A 153 6.46 -4.57 10.15
C THR A 153 6.66 -5.68 9.10
N ARG A 154 5.90 -5.65 7.99
CA ARG A 154 5.94 -6.67 6.93
C ARG A 154 5.89 -8.11 7.48
N TYR A 155 4.87 -8.39 8.31
CA TYR A 155 4.74 -9.71 8.96
C TYR A 155 4.40 -10.86 7.98
N GLU A 156 3.90 -10.53 6.79
CA GLU A 156 3.43 -11.53 5.83
C GLU A 156 4.58 -12.19 5.06
N LYS A 157 4.59 -13.53 5.08
CA LYS A 157 5.56 -14.34 4.32
C LYS A 157 5.30 -14.32 2.81
N LEU A 158 4.02 -14.31 2.41
CA LEU A 158 3.62 -14.35 1.01
C LEU A 158 3.41 -12.95 0.45
N LYS A 159 3.98 -12.68 -0.73
CA LYS A 159 3.83 -11.39 -1.45
C LYS A 159 2.36 -11.04 -1.68
N ALA A 160 1.53 -12.02 -2.04
CA ALA A 160 0.10 -11.83 -2.27
C ALA A 160 -0.64 -11.32 -1.01
N HIS A 161 -0.32 -11.88 0.16
CA HIS A 161 -0.91 -11.45 1.42
C HIS A 161 -0.43 -10.05 1.82
N PHE A 162 0.87 -9.79 1.68
CA PHE A 162 1.42 -8.47 1.94
C PHE A 162 0.75 -7.40 1.07
N LEU A 163 0.71 -7.61 -0.25
CA LEU A 163 0.08 -6.69 -1.18
C LEU A 163 -1.41 -6.52 -0.88
N ALA A 164 -2.13 -7.58 -0.55
CA ALA A 164 -3.54 -7.47 -0.17
C ALA A 164 -3.74 -6.59 1.07
N PHE A 165 -2.89 -6.68 2.10
CA PHE A 165 -2.97 -5.79 3.25
C PHE A 165 -2.64 -4.34 2.91
N VAL A 166 -1.65 -4.09 2.04
CA VAL A 166 -1.36 -2.74 1.54
C VAL A 166 -2.57 -2.19 0.79
N THR A 167 -3.16 -2.98 -0.12
CA THR A 167 -4.37 -2.60 -0.87
C THR A 167 -5.54 -2.26 0.05
N VAL A 168 -5.79 -3.07 1.08
CA VAL A 168 -6.83 -2.79 2.08
C VAL A 168 -6.53 -1.50 2.84
N ALA A 169 -5.28 -1.28 3.26
CA ALA A 169 -4.90 -0.05 3.95
C ALA A 169 -5.12 1.19 3.06
N LEU A 170 -4.76 1.12 1.78
CA LEU A 170 -5.03 2.18 0.80
C LEU A 170 -6.53 2.44 0.64
N ILE A 171 -7.34 1.39 0.50
CA ILE A 171 -8.81 1.52 0.46
C ILE A 171 -9.32 2.25 1.70
N VAL A 172 -8.88 1.85 2.90
CA VAL A 172 -9.30 2.48 4.17
C VAL A 172 -8.84 3.93 4.25
N ILE A 173 -7.64 4.26 3.76
CA ILE A 173 -7.14 5.64 3.70
C ILE A 173 -7.99 6.48 2.73
N MET A 174 -8.32 5.94 1.56
CA MET A 174 -9.14 6.63 0.56
C MET A 174 -10.59 6.83 0.99
N LEU A 175 -11.11 5.99 1.88
CA LEU A 175 -12.49 6.08 2.40
C LEU A 175 -12.63 7.01 3.62
N ARG A 176 -11.51 7.45 4.21
CA ARG A 176 -11.52 8.55 5.18
C ARG A 176 -11.68 9.88 4.47
#